data_AF-A0A9E3SM88-F1
#
_entry.id   AF-A0A9E3SM88-F1
#
_cell.length_a   1.000
_cell.length_b   1.000
_cell.length_c   1.000
_cell.angle_alpha   90.00
_cell.angle_beta   90.00
_cell.angle_gamma   90.00
#
_symmetry.space_group_name_H-M   'P 1'
#
loop_
_entity.id
_entity.type
_entity.pdbx_description
1 polymer ?
#
loop_
_entity_poly.entity_id
_entity_poly.type
_entity_poly.pdbx_seq_one_letter_code
_entity_poly.pdbx_strand_id
1 'polypeptide(L)'
;MSAVKPTPAEHLLETLVAIVADEAVRVLGVSREVAVTLGEEVADRFSLDFGGGLLYLPKGRVFRSSRMRRQVWDAFTGSNQAELAKQFGFSLPYVYSVLAKERERDRQDRQQPLPGISS
;
A
#
# COMPACT_ATOMS: atom_id res chain seq x y z
N MET A 1 -11.90 -35.93 17.83
CA MET A 1 -11.81 -35.18 16.57
C MET A 1 -10.58 -34.31 16.66
N SER A 2 -9.52 -34.61 15.91
CA SER A 2 -8.28 -33.82 15.93
C SER A 2 -8.48 -32.59 15.05
N ALA A 3 -8.25 -31.39 15.57
CA ALA A 3 -8.36 -30.16 14.78
C ALA A 3 -7.29 -30.18 13.68
N VAL A 4 -7.73 -30.15 12.42
CA VAL A 4 -6.83 -29.99 11.27
C VAL A 4 -6.17 -28.62 11.43
N LYS A 5 -4.84 -28.58 11.49
CA LYS A 5 -4.10 -27.32 11.55
C LYS A 5 -4.23 -26.61 10.20
N PRO A 6 -4.50 -25.30 10.18
CA PRO A 6 -4.61 -24.54 8.94
C PRO A 6 -3.28 -24.58 8.20
N THR A 7 -3.37 -24.65 6.88
CA THR A 7 -2.24 -24.53 5.97
C THR A 7 -1.62 -23.11 6.06
N PRO A 8 -0.35 -22.92 5.64
CA PRO A 8 0.25 -21.59 5.62
C PRO A 8 -0.54 -20.57 4.78
N ALA A 9 -1.25 -21.03 3.75
CA ALA A 9 -2.09 -20.19 2.90
C ALA A 9 -3.38 -19.76 3.63
N GLU A 10 -4.07 -20.71 4.27
CA GLU A 10 -5.26 -20.39 5.09
C GLU A 10 -4.91 -19.43 6.22
N HIS A 11 -3.79 -19.67 6.92
CA HIS A 11 -3.34 -18.78 7.97
C HIS A 11 -2.99 -17.37 7.46
N LEU A 12 -2.45 -17.25 6.25
CA LEU A 12 -2.19 -15.96 5.60
C LEU A 12 -3.51 -15.20 5.36
N LEU A 13 -4.53 -15.87 4.82
CA LEU A 13 -5.83 -15.25 4.54
C LEU A 13 -6.54 -14.84 5.83
N GLU A 14 -6.57 -15.70 6.84
CA GLU A 14 -7.10 -15.37 8.17
C GLU A 14 -6.40 -14.15 8.78
N THR A 15 -5.06 -14.11 8.66
CA THR A 15 -4.27 -12.98 9.13
C THR A 15 -4.59 -11.70 8.36
N LEU A 16 -4.80 -11.81 7.04
CA LEU A 16 -5.19 -10.68 6.21
C LEU A 16 -6.56 -10.12 6.64
N VAL A 17 -7.56 -10.97 6.85
CA VAL A 17 -8.87 -10.57 7.38
C VAL A 17 -8.71 -9.81 8.69
N ALA A 18 -7.95 -10.37 9.64
CA ALA A 18 -7.74 -9.75 10.94
C ALA A 18 -7.07 -8.37 10.84
N ILE A 19 -6.00 -8.26 10.05
CA ILE A 19 -5.27 -6.98 9.85
C ILE A 19 -6.19 -5.93 9.24
N VAL A 20 -6.95 -6.28 8.20
CA VAL A 20 -7.86 -5.34 7.53
C VAL A 20 -8.96 -4.90 8.49
N ALA A 21 -9.55 -5.83 9.24
CA ALA A 21 -10.60 -5.52 10.19
C ALA A 21 -10.10 -4.59 11.31
N ASP A 22 -8.94 -4.88 11.89
CA ASP A 22 -8.37 -4.07 12.97
C ASP A 22 -8.02 -2.66 12.47
N GLU A 23 -7.46 -2.54 11.27
CA GLU A 23 -7.17 -1.25 10.66
C GLU A 23 -8.43 -0.46 10.28
N ALA A 24 -9.48 -1.14 9.79
CA ALA A 24 -10.75 -0.49 9.47
C ALA A 24 -11.41 0.08 10.73
N VAL A 25 -11.44 -0.68 11.83
CA VAL A 25 -11.92 -0.16 13.13
C VAL A 25 -11.06 1.01 13.59
N ARG A 26 -9.73 0.87 13.57
CA ARG A 26 -8.78 1.86 14.11
C ARG A 26 -8.77 3.17 13.32
N VAL A 27 -8.86 3.09 11.99
CA VAL A 27 -8.69 4.25 11.09
C VAL A 27 -10.02 4.86 10.67
N LEU A 28 -11.05 4.03 10.45
CA LEU A 28 -12.34 4.48 9.91
C LEU A 28 -13.43 4.54 10.98
N GLY A 29 -13.24 3.91 12.15
CA GLY A 29 -14.23 3.91 13.23
C GLY A 29 -15.48 3.10 12.92
N VAL A 30 -15.42 2.18 11.96
CA VAL A 30 -16.54 1.28 11.61
C VAL A 30 -16.73 0.21 12.69
N SER A 31 -17.92 -0.41 12.72
CA SER A 31 -18.17 -1.54 13.63
C SER A 31 -17.27 -2.73 13.28
N ARG A 32 -16.96 -3.56 14.29
CA ARG A 32 -16.12 -4.74 14.06
C ARG A 32 -16.75 -5.73 13.08
N GLU A 33 -18.07 -5.85 13.07
CA GLU A 33 -18.78 -6.73 12.13
C GLU A 33 -18.56 -6.27 10.68
N VAL A 34 -18.77 -4.98 10.39
CA VAL A 34 -18.50 -4.39 9.06
C VAL A 34 -17.02 -4.53 8.68
N ALA A 35 -16.12 -4.35 9.66
CA ALA A 35 -14.69 -4.46 9.44
C ALA A 35 -14.24 -5.89 9.08
N VAL A 36 -14.84 -6.90 9.71
CA VAL A 36 -14.58 -8.32 9.40
C VAL A 36 -15.08 -8.65 8.00
N THR A 37 -16.30 -8.24 7.63
CA THR A 37 -16.82 -8.44 6.27
C THR A 37 -15.91 -7.80 5.22
N LEU A 38 -15.40 -6.59 5.47
CA LEU A 38 -14.41 -5.98 4.58
C LEU A 38 -13.12 -6.80 4.48
N GLY A 39 -12.65 -7.36 5.61
CA GLY A 39 -11.49 -8.24 5.63
C GLY A 39 -11.68 -9.49 4.79
N GLU A 40 -12.84 -10.14 4.90
CA GLU A 40 -13.21 -11.34 4.13
C GLU A 40 -13.22 -11.04 2.63
N GLU A 41 -13.90 -9.97 2.20
CA GLU A 41 -13.93 -9.54 0.79
C GLU A 41 -12.52 -9.25 0.23
N VAL A 42 -11.65 -8.64 1.05
CA VAL A 42 -10.25 -8.39 0.67
C VAL A 42 -9.47 -9.70 0.55
N ALA A 43 -9.68 -10.67 1.44
CA ALA A 43 -9.02 -11.97 1.41
C ALA A 43 -9.46 -12.83 0.22
N ASP A 44 -10.74 -12.81 -0.12
CA ASP A 44 -11.29 -13.49 -1.30
C ASP A 44 -10.69 -12.90 -2.57
N ARG A 45 -10.69 -11.58 -2.70
CA ARG A 45 -10.06 -10.90 -3.85
C ARG A 45 -8.57 -11.18 -3.94
N PHE A 46 -7.86 -11.19 -2.80
CA PHE A 46 -6.45 -11.54 -2.76
C PHE A 46 -6.20 -12.97 -3.27
N SER A 47 -7.06 -13.92 -2.89
CA SER A 47 -6.98 -15.31 -3.35
C SER A 47 -7.23 -15.44 -4.86
N LEU A 48 -8.14 -14.63 -5.42
CA LEU A 48 -8.39 -14.60 -6.86
C LEU A 48 -7.22 -14.00 -7.64
N ASP A 49 -6.68 -12.87 -7.16
CA ASP A 49 -5.64 -12.12 -7.87
C ASP A 49 -4.25 -12.78 -7.77
N PHE A 50 -3.96 -13.45 -6.64
CA PHE A 50 -2.63 -14.00 -6.34
C PHE A 50 -2.62 -15.53 -6.17
N GLY A 51 -3.78 -16.19 -6.26
CA GLY A 51 -3.90 -17.64 -6.21
C GLY A 51 -3.21 -18.34 -7.39
N GLY A 52 -2.71 -19.54 -7.15
CA GLY A 52 -2.06 -20.37 -8.18
C GLY A 52 -0.57 -20.11 -8.42
N GLY A 53 0.02 -19.07 -7.81
CA GLY A 53 1.45 -18.76 -7.89
C GLY A 53 2.16 -18.73 -6.53
N LEU A 54 3.51 -18.78 -6.54
CA LEU A 54 4.32 -18.58 -5.34
C LEU A 54 4.53 -17.07 -5.08
N LEU A 55 3.92 -16.53 -4.03
CA LEU A 55 4.12 -15.14 -3.63
C LEU A 55 5.31 -15.00 -2.68
N TYR A 56 6.34 -14.26 -3.10
CA TYR A 56 7.45 -13.90 -2.22
C TYR A 56 7.17 -12.59 -1.46
N LEU A 57 7.09 -12.66 -0.13
CA LEU A 57 6.99 -11.50 0.76
C LEU A 57 8.36 -11.18 1.38
N PRO A 58 9.03 -10.09 0.98
CA PRO A 58 10.31 -9.72 1.58
C PRO A 58 10.14 -9.29 3.05
N LYS A 59 10.79 -10.02 3.97
CA LYS A 59 10.84 -9.65 5.40
C LYS A 59 11.36 -8.22 5.57
N GLY A 60 10.70 -7.46 6.45
CA GLY A 60 11.16 -6.13 6.87
C GLY A 60 10.91 -5.00 5.88
N ARG A 61 10.28 -5.24 4.72
CA ARG A 61 9.81 -4.16 3.84
C ARG A 61 8.38 -3.79 4.21
N VAL A 62 8.22 -2.63 4.84
CA VAL A 62 6.91 -2.03 5.07
C VAL A 62 6.38 -1.49 3.75
N PHE A 63 5.18 -1.90 3.35
CA PHE A 63 4.47 -1.27 2.23
C PHE A 63 4.22 0.20 2.58
N ARG A 64 4.86 1.13 1.88
CA ARG A 64 4.66 2.57 2.08
C ARG A 64 3.58 3.03 1.11
N SER A 65 2.50 3.58 1.65
CA SER A 65 1.33 3.98 0.86
C SER A 65 1.64 5.06 -0.18
N SER A 66 0.81 5.16 -1.22
CA SER A 66 0.89 6.25 -2.20
C SER A 66 0.76 7.63 -1.53
N ARG A 67 -0.02 7.73 -0.45
CA ARG A 67 -0.14 8.95 0.36
C ARG A 67 1.20 9.37 0.96
N MET A 68 1.94 8.42 1.54
CA MET A 68 3.26 8.69 2.12
C MET A 68 4.27 9.14 1.05
N ARG A 69 4.23 8.51 -0.14
CA ARG A 69 5.09 8.94 -1.26
C ARG A 69 4.76 10.35 -1.73
N ARG A 70 3.48 10.72 -1.78
CA ARG A 70 3.04 12.08 -2.10
C ARG A 70 3.53 13.09 -1.06
N GLN A 71 3.43 12.76 0.24
CA GLN A 71 3.99 13.62 1.30
C GLN A 71 5.50 13.84 1.17
N VAL A 72 6.26 12.83 0.72
CA VAL A 72 7.70 12.98 0.44
C VAL A 72 7.94 13.91 -0.75
N TRP A 73 7.11 13.85 -1.78
CA TRP A 73 7.16 14.75 -2.94
C TRP A 73 6.82 16.20 -2.56
N ASP A 74 5.73 16.40 -1.81
CA ASP A 74 5.29 17.73 -1.39
C ASP A 74 6.30 18.42 -0.47
N ALA A 75 7.05 17.64 0.31
CA ALA A 75 8.12 18.14 1.20
C ALA A 75 9.49 18.29 0.51
N PHE A 76 9.62 17.93 -0.77
CA PHE A 76 10.89 17.97 -1.48
C PHE A 76 11.24 19.39 -1.95
N THR A 77 12.41 19.88 -1.54
CA THR A 77 12.89 21.24 -1.86
C THR A 77 13.93 21.27 -2.98
N GLY A 78 14.26 20.12 -3.57
CA GLY A 78 15.24 19.99 -4.66
C GLY A 78 16.55 19.30 -4.24
N SER A 79 16.95 19.44 -2.97
CA SER A 79 18.23 18.91 -2.47
C SER A 79 18.19 18.34 -1.04
N ASN A 80 17.00 18.11 -0.48
CA ASN A 80 16.81 17.66 0.90
C ASN A 80 16.57 16.14 1.06
N GLN A 81 17.10 15.29 0.17
CA GLN A 81 16.80 13.84 0.15
C GLN A 81 17.22 13.14 1.45
N ALA A 82 18.36 13.54 2.03
CA ALA A 82 18.84 12.96 3.29
C ALA A 82 17.94 13.32 4.48
N GLU A 83 17.40 14.55 4.50
CA GLU A 83 16.46 15.00 5.53
C GLU A 83 15.14 14.25 5.42
N LEU A 84 14.61 14.10 4.19
CA LEU A 84 13.41 13.32 3.92
C LEU A 84 13.57 11.85 4.32
N ALA A 85 14.74 11.26 4.06
CA ALA A 85 15.03 9.89 4.47
C ALA A 85 14.90 9.72 5.99
N LYS A 86 15.46 10.66 6.76
CA LYS A 86 15.36 10.67 8.21
C LYS A 86 13.93 10.92 8.70
N GLN A 87 13.24 11.92 8.14
CA GLN A 87 11.90 12.33 8.55
C GLN A 87 10.86 11.21 8.34
N PHE A 88 10.92 10.52 7.20
CA PHE A 88 9.95 9.48 6.84
C PHE A 88 10.39 8.05 7.20
N GLY A 89 11.59 7.91 7.79
CA GLY A 89 12.17 6.61 8.16
C GLY A 89 12.44 5.73 6.93
N PHE A 90 12.93 6.32 5.85
CA PHE A 90 13.25 5.66 4.58
C PHE A 90 14.75 5.53 4.38
N SER A 91 15.18 4.57 3.57
CA SER A 91 16.55 4.58 3.07
C SER A 91 16.73 5.67 2.02
N LEU A 92 17.93 6.25 1.95
CA LEU A 92 18.24 7.30 0.98
C LEU A 92 17.99 6.85 -0.48
N PRO A 93 18.38 5.62 -0.92
CA PRO A 93 18.04 5.14 -2.26
C PRO A 93 16.52 5.03 -2.51
N TYR A 94 15.74 4.71 -1.46
CA TYR A 94 14.29 4.64 -1.59
C TYR A 94 13.68 6.04 -1.82
N VAL A 95 14.16 7.07 -1.13
CA VAL A 95 13.73 8.46 -1.37
C VAL A 95 13.98 8.87 -2.81
N TYR A 96 15.15 8.59 -3.37
CA TYR A 96 15.43 8.84 -4.79
C TYR A 96 14.44 8.13 -5.72
N SER A 97 14.11 6.87 -5.43
CA SER A 97 13.14 6.09 -6.23
C SER A 97 11.71 6.67 -6.15
N VAL A 98 11.31 7.21 -4.99
CA VAL A 98 10.02 7.87 -4.80
C VAL A 98 9.97 9.16 -5.61
N LEU A 99 10.99 10.01 -5.49
CA LEU A 99 11.05 11.29 -6.21
C LEU A 99 11.09 11.10 -7.73
N ALA A 100 11.75 10.06 -8.23
CA ALA A 100 11.76 9.74 -9.66
C ALA A 100 10.36 9.36 -10.16
N LYS A 101 9.62 8.53 -9.39
CA LYS A 101 8.26 8.11 -9.73
C LYS A 101 7.25 9.25 -9.66
N GLU A 102 7.34 10.11 -8.66
CA GLU A 102 6.43 11.26 -8.53
C GLU A 102 6.73 12.35 -9.58
N ARG A 103 8.00 12.53 -9.99
CA ARG A 103 8.34 13.37 -11.16
C ARG A 103 7.66 12.92 -12.44
N GLU A 104 7.65 11.61 -12.68
CA GLU A 104 7.02 11.05 -13.87
C GLU A 104 5.51 11.28 -13.85
N ARG A 105 4.87 11.11 -12.69
CA ARG A 105 3.45 11.41 -12.49
C ARG A 105 3.12 12.88 -12.72
N ASP A 106 3.86 13.80 -12.11
CA ASP A 106 3.65 15.24 -12.27
C ASP A 106 3.87 15.69 -13.73
N ARG A 107 4.81 15.08 -14.45
CA ARG A 107 4.97 15.31 -15.91
C ARG A 107 3.75 14.83 -16.69
N GLN A 108 3.27 13.63 -16.40
CA GLN A 108 2.08 13.07 -17.08
C GLN A 108 0.83 13.91 -16.80
N ASP A 109 0.63 14.33 -15.54
CA ASP A 109 -0.50 15.18 -15.14
C ASP A 109 -0.45 16.55 -15.84
N ARG A 110 0.74 17.13 -16.01
CA ARG A 110 0.93 18.41 -16.74
C ARG A 110 0.82 18.28 -18.26
N GLN A 111 1.07 17.10 -18.81
CA GLN A 111 1.01 16.82 -20.25
C GLN A 111 -0.37 16.34 -20.71
N GLN A 112 -1.33 16.13 -19.80
CA GLN A 112 -2.72 15.90 -20.21
C GLN A 112 -3.27 17.18 -20.85
N PRO A 113 -3.69 17.13 -22.13
CA PRO A 113 -4.34 18.27 -22.75
C PRO A 113 -5.65 18.56 -22.02
N LEU A 114 -5.91 19.84 -21.77
CA LEU A 114 -7.18 20.31 -21.19
C LEU A 114 -8.34 19.70 -22.00
N PRO A 115 -9.28 18.96 -21.39
CA PRO A 115 -10.49 18.55 -22.08
C PRO A 115 -11.27 19.82 -22.45
N GLY A 116 -11.21 20.24 -23.72
CA GLY A 116 -12.03 21.34 -24.23
C GLY A 116 -11.39 22.35 -25.17
N ILE A 117 -10.15 22.18 -25.66
CA ILE A 117 -9.65 23.01 -26.76
C ILE A 117 -9.13 22.11 -27.89
N SER A 118 -10.07 21.65 -28.70
CA SER A 118 -9.79 21.25 -30.08
C SER A 118 -10.16 22.45 -30.96
N SER A 119 -9.16 23.04 -31.60
CA SER A 119 -9.35 23.94 -32.74
C SER A 119 -9.85 23.18 -33.95
#